data_AF-A0A5B6VPW7-F1
#
_entry.id   AF-A0A5B6VPW7-F1
#
_cell.length_a   1.000
_cell.length_b   1.000
_cell.length_c   1.000
_cell.angle_alpha   90.00
_cell.angle_beta   90.00
_cell.angle_gamma   90.00
#
_symmetry.space_group_name_H-M   'P 1'
#
loop_
_entity.id
_entity.type
_entity.pdbx_description
1 polymer ?
#
loop_
_entity_poly.entity_id
_entity_poly.type
_entity_poly.pdbx_seq_one_letter_code
_entity_poly.pdbx_strand_id
1 'polypeptide(L)'
;MGLDYNEMCHVYFLFSYRLSTLMRLIVREGLIIGVKASLSGPQISHLLFAYDCILFGEANVNGAETLRMILKEYENCFGQCVKYDKFIVFYSSDTSKRD
;
A
#
# COMPACT_ATOMS: atom_id res chain seq x y z
N MET A 1 -17.57 17.43 -16.06
CA MET A 1 -18.26 17.51 -14.76
C MET A 1 -17.20 17.48 -13.69
N GLY A 2 -16.88 18.64 -13.12
CA GLY A 2 -15.93 18.73 -12.01
C GLY A 2 -16.64 18.21 -10.76
N LEU A 3 -16.07 17.19 -10.13
CA LEU A 3 -16.47 16.83 -8.78
C LEU A 3 -16.12 18.02 -7.89
N ASP A 4 -17.09 18.49 -7.11
CA ASP A 4 -16.89 19.56 -6.15
C ASP A 4 -15.80 19.13 -5.14
N TYR A 5 -14.99 20.06 -4.64
CA TYR A 5 -13.86 19.75 -3.74
C TYR A 5 -14.31 18.97 -2.50
N ASN A 6 -15.55 19.17 -2.05
CA ASN A 6 -16.16 18.42 -0.95
C ASN A 6 -16.40 16.94 -1.28
N GLU A 7 -16.80 16.60 -2.52
CA GLU A 7 -16.99 15.21 -2.93
C GLU A 7 -15.66 14.48 -3.15
N MET A 8 -14.63 15.19 -3.63
CA MET A 8 -13.29 14.64 -3.80
C MET A 8 -12.66 14.20 -2.46
N CYS A 9 -12.86 14.98 -1.39
CA CYS A 9 -12.40 14.65 -0.04
C CYS A 9 -13.04 13.36 0.51
N HIS A 10 -14.34 13.14 0.26
CA HIS A 10 -15.05 11.96 0.76
C HIS A 10 -14.55 10.67 0.08
N VAL A 11 -14.32 10.70 -1.23
CA VAL A 11 -13.81 9.54 -1.97
C VAL A 11 -12.38 9.19 -1.54
N TYR A 12 -11.52 10.19 -1.33
CA TYR A 12 -10.16 9.98 -0.84
C TYR A 12 -10.13 9.44 0.61
N PHE A 13 -10.98 9.97 1.50
CA PHE A 13 -11.08 9.45 2.86
C PHE A 13 -11.49 7.98 2.87
N LEU A 14 -12.49 7.61 2.06
CA LEU A 14 -12.93 6.23 1.95
C LEU A 14 -11.83 5.33 1.36
N PHE A 15 -11.09 5.81 0.36
CA PHE A 15 -9.94 5.10 -0.22
C PHE A 15 -8.87 4.82 0.84
N SER A 16 -8.41 5.88 1.50
CA SER A 16 -7.35 5.81 2.51
C SER A 16 -7.73 4.92 3.69
N TYR A 17 -8.97 5.02 4.17
CA TYR A 17 -9.49 4.16 5.24
C TYR A 17 -9.50 2.67 4.86
N ARG A 18 -10.00 2.33 3.66
CA ARG A 18 -10.10 0.94 3.20
C ARG A 18 -8.71 0.33 2.96
N LEU A 19 -7.84 1.07 2.27
CA LEU A 19 -6.48 0.62 1.99
C LEU A 19 -5.70 0.41 3.29
N SER A 20 -5.81 1.35 4.23
CA SER A 20 -5.19 1.26 5.54
C SER A 20 -5.68 0.05 6.33
N THR A 21 -6.98 -0.26 6.25
CA THR A 21 -7.58 -1.43 6.92
C THR A 21 -7.05 -2.74 6.34
N LEU A 22 -6.97 -2.84 5.01
CA LEU A 22 -6.44 -4.02 4.34
C LEU A 22 -4.95 -4.22 4.63
N MET A 23 -4.15 -3.14 4.61
CA MET A 23 -2.74 -3.18 4.98
C MET A 23 -2.52 -3.59 6.45
N ARG A 24 -3.36 -3.12 7.38
CA ARG A 24 -3.28 -3.56 8.79
C ARG A 24 -3.63 -5.03 8.95
N LEU A 25 -4.61 -5.52 8.18
CA LEU A 25 -5.00 -6.93 8.22
C LEU A 25 -3.82 -7.82 7.82
N ILE A 26 -3.18 -7.59 6.67
CA ILE A 26 -2.09 -8.43 6.21
C ILE A 26 -0.83 -8.39 7.10
N VAL A 27 -0.58 -7.26 7.76
CA VAL A 27 0.47 -7.18 8.79
C VAL A 27 0.10 -8.04 9.99
N ARG A 28 -1.16 -8.00 10.45
CA ARG A 28 -1.63 -8.78 11.59
C ARG A 28 -1.59 -10.28 11.31
N GLU A 29 -1.91 -10.69 10.09
CA GLU A 29 -1.84 -12.09 9.64
C GLU A 29 -0.38 -12.53 9.32
N GLY A 30 0.61 -11.65 9.45
CA GLY A 30 2.02 -11.97 9.22
C GLY A 30 2.40 -12.18 7.76
N LEU A 31 1.55 -11.75 6.82
CA LEU A 31 1.79 -11.88 5.38
C LEU A 31 2.80 -10.86 4.86
N ILE A 32 2.90 -9.71 5.55
CA ILE A 32 3.96 -8.72 5.33
C ILE A 32 4.54 -8.25 6.66
N ILE A 33 5.80 -7.84 6.61
CA ILE A 33 6.49 -7.15 7.69
C ILE A 33 6.76 -5.71 7.23
N GLY A 34 6.24 -4.76 8.00
CA GLY A 34 6.48 -3.33 7.73
C GLY A 34 7.93 -2.94 8.03
N VAL A 35 8.29 -1.71 7.66
CA VAL A 35 9.64 -1.18 7.89
C VAL A 35 9.74 -0.45 9.23
N LYS A 36 10.96 -0.37 9.77
CA LYS A 36 11.29 0.46 10.92
C LYS A 36 12.44 1.40 10.57
N ALA A 37 12.33 2.68 10.94
CA ALA A 37 13.40 3.64 10.77
C ALA A 37 14.52 3.50 11.83
N SER A 38 14.24 2.82 12.94
CA SER A 38 15.19 2.52 14.00
C SER A 38 14.82 1.22 14.71
N LEU A 39 15.77 0.60 15.44
CA LEU A 39 15.55 -0.67 16.14
C LEU A 39 14.37 -0.60 17.13
N SER A 40 14.26 0.52 17.85
CA SER A 40 13.18 0.82 18.80
C SER A 40 11.99 1.55 18.19
N GLY A 41 12.03 1.83 16.89
CA GLY A 41 11.00 2.59 16.20
C GLY A 41 9.73 1.78 15.96
N PRO A 42 8.60 2.47 15.72
CA PRO A 42 7.37 1.81 15.33
C PRO A 42 7.55 1.13 13.97
N GLN A 43 6.85 0.01 13.79
CA GLN A 43 6.72 -0.63 12.50
C GLN A 43 5.69 0.12 11.66
N ILE A 44 6.07 0.47 10.43
CA ILE A 44 5.26 1.21 9.47
C ILE A 44 5.01 0.32 8.26
N SER A 45 3.75 0.06 7.93
CA SER A 45 3.40 -0.71 6.73
C SER A 45 2.91 0.15 5.57
N HIS A 46 2.46 1.38 5.83
CA HIS A 46 2.01 2.29 4.79
C HIS A 46 2.02 3.75 5.27
N LEU A 47 2.17 4.67 4.31
CA LEU A 47 1.99 6.11 4.47
C LEU A 47 0.95 6.59 3.46
N LEU A 48 0.07 7.49 3.88
CA LEU A 48 -1.03 8.02 3.08
C LEU A 48 -0.86 9.54 2.94
N PHE A 49 -0.95 10.04 1.72
CA PHE A 49 -0.88 11.45 1.34
C PHE A 49 -2.08 11.80 0.47
N ALA A 50 -2.42 13.09 0.35
CA ALA A 50 -3.66 13.56 -0.31
C ALA A 50 -4.02 12.89 -1.64
N TYR A 51 -3.03 12.48 -2.45
CA TYR A 51 -3.26 11.82 -3.73
C TYR A 51 -2.47 10.53 -3.94
N ASP A 52 -1.57 10.20 -3.01
CA ASP A 52 -0.59 9.14 -3.18
C ASP A 52 -0.42 8.33 -1.90
N CYS A 53 0.07 7.11 -2.02
CA CYS A 53 0.42 6.28 -0.88
C CYS A 53 1.74 5.58 -1.12
N ILE A 54 2.43 5.26 -0.02
CA ILE A 54 3.63 4.43 -0.03
C ILE A 54 3.29 3.19 0.78
N LEU A 55 3.48 2.01 0.19
CA LEU A 55 3.29 0.73 0.85
C LEU A 55 4.65 0.11 1.14
N PHE A 56 4.80 -0.44 2.33
CA PHE A 56 6.02 -1.11 2.77
C PHE A 56 5.75 -2.59 2.97
N GLY A 57 6.71 -3.40 2.55
CA GLY A 57 6.76 -4.83 2.77
C GLY A 57 8.20 -5.31 2.62
N GLU A 58 8.41 -6.60 2.79
CA GLU A 58 9.72 -7.22 2.65
C GLU A 58 10.26 -7.04 1.24
N ALA A 59 11.58 -6.79 1.15
CA ALA A 59 12.29 -6.64 -0.10
C ALA A 59 12.60 -8.02 -0.73
N ASN A 60 11.56 -8.82 -0.96
CA ASN A 60 11.63 -10.13 -1.62
C ASN A 60 10.39 -10.36 -2.50
N VAL A 61 10.42 -11.41 -3.33
CA VAL A 61 9.33 -11.73 -4.27
C VAL A 61 8.00 -11.97 -3.54
N ASN A 62 8.03 -12.62 -2.38
CA ASN A 62 6.81 -12.90 -1.60
C ASN A 62 6.15 -11.62 -1.07
N GLY A 63 6.94 -10.67 -0.57
CA GLY A 63 6.44 -9.36 -0.12
C GLY A 63 5.83 -8.57 -1.28
N ALA A 64 6.51 -8.54 -2.43
CA ALA A 64 6.01 -7.88 -3.63
C ALA A 64 4.70 -8.51 -4.15
N GLU A 65 4.63 -9.85 -4.21
CA GLU A 65 3.44 -10.58 -4.65
C GLU A 65 2.25 -10.41 -3.68
N THR A 66 2.52 -10.40 -2.38
CA THR A 66 1.48 -10.14 -1.37
C THR A 66 0.90 -8.73 -1.53
N LEU A 67 1.75 -7.71 -1.69
CA LEU A 67 1.29 -6.34 -1.94
C LEU A 67 0.50 -6.23 -3.25
N ARG A 68 0.95 -6.90 -4.32
CA ARG A 68 0.24 -6.96 -5.61
C ARG A 68 -1.14 -7.59 -5.48
N MET A 69 -1.23 -8.73 -4.78
CA MET A 69 -2.48 -9.44 -4.54
C MET A 69 -3.48 -8.56 -3.79
N ILE A 70 -3.01 -7.85 -2.77
CA ILE A 70 -3.84 -6.97 -1.95
C ILE A 70 -4.35 -5.76 -2.71
N LEU A 71 -3.51 -5.16 -3.56
CA LEU A 71 -3.94 -4.09 -4.46
C LEU A 71 -4.99 -4.58 -5.46
N LYS A 72 -4.89 -5.83 -5.91
CA LYS A 72 -5.89 -6.44 -6.80
C LYS A 72 -7.20 -6.73 -6.07
N GLU A 73 -7.15 -7.23 -4.85
CA GLU A 73 -8.33 -7.44 -4.02
C GLU A 73 -9.01 -6.10 -3.70
N TYR A 74 -8.20 -5.08 -3.40
CA TYR A 74 -8.67 -3.72 -3.24
C TYR A 74 -9.44 -3.24 -4.48
N GLU A 75 -8.88 -3.38 -5.68
CA GLU A 75 -9.57 -3.02 -6.93
C GLU A 75 -10.89 -3.79 -7.11
N ASN A 76 -10.86 -5.11 -6.93
CA ASN A 76 -12.00 -6.00 -7.14
C ASN A 76 -13.16 -5.73 -6.17
N CYS A 77 -12.89 -5.64 -4.87
CA CYS A 77 -13.94 -5.45 -3.88
C CYS A 77 -14.53 -4.04 -3.91
N PHE A 78 -13.73 -3.06 -4.30
CA PHE A 78 -14.01 -1.67 -4.02
C PHE A 78 -14.28 -0.83 -5.27
N GLY A 79 -14.12 -1.41 -6.46
CA GLY A 79 -14.45 -0.82 -7.76
C GLY A 79 -13.62 0.42 -8.09
N GLN A 80 -12.57 0.68 -7.32
CA GLN A 80 -11.66 1.80 -7.53
C GLN A 80 -10.51 1.29 -8.39
N CYS A 81 -10.41 1.83 -9.60
CA CYS A 81 -9.32 1.49 -10.52
C CYS A 81 -7.98 1.87 -9.89
N VAL A 82 -7.21 0.84 -9.56
CA VAL A 82 -5.81 1.00 -9.16
C VAL A 82 -5.02 1.20 -10.45
N LYS A 83 -4.58 2.43 -10.72
CA LYS A 83 -3.78 2.72 -11.92
C LYS A 83 -2.36 2.18 -11.72
N TYR A 84 -2.13 0.92 -12.10
CA TYR A 84 -0.83 0.26 -12.01
C TYR A 84 0.30 1.04 -12.70
N ASP A 85 -0.02 1.82 -13.74
CA ASP A 85 0.91 2.73 -14.43
C ASP A 85 1.50 3.84 -13.54
N LYS A 86 0.91 4.10 -12.37
CA LYS A 86 1.39 5.11 -11.42
C LYS A 86 2.21 4.53 -10.27
N PHE A 87 2.38 3.21 -10.20
CA PHE A 87 3.15 2.60 -9.13
C PHE A 87 4.63 2.71 -9.42
N ILE A 88 5.38 3.22 -8.45
CA ILE A 88 6.83 3.23 -8.46
C ILE A 88 7.27 2.24 -7.39
N VAL A 89 7.95 1.19 -7.81
CA VAL A 89 8.49 0.18 -6.89
C VAL A 89 9.92 0.56 -6.53
N PHE A 90 10.19 0.68 -5.24
CA PHE A 90 11.53 0.92 -4.71
C PHE A 90 12.04 -0.35 -4.04
N TYR A 91 13.31 -0.67 -4.26
CA TYR A 91 13.99 -1.78 -3.63
C TYR A 91 15.10 -1.26 -2.73
N SER A 92 15.34 -1.92 -1.59
CA SER A 92 16.55 -1.67 -0.82
C SER A 92 17.78 -2.20 -1.57
N SER A 93 18.93 -1.59 -1.31
CA SER A 93 20.21 -1.93 -1.95
C SER A 93 20.65 -3.39 -1.73
N ASP A 94 20.12 -4.04 -0.69
CA ASP A 94 20.40 -5.43 -0.30
C ASP A 94 19.44 -6.47 -0.92
N THR A 95 18.62 -6.08 -1.90
CA THR A 95 17.83 -7.05 -2.66
C THR A 95 18.74 -7.93 -3.51
N SER A 96 18.86 -9.21 -3.16
CA SER A 96 19.64 -10.13 -3.98
C SER A 96 18.99 -10.24 -5.36
N LYS A 97 19.73 -9.92 -6.42
CA LYS A 97 19.37 -10.28 -7.79
C LYS A 97 19.42 -11.80 -7.90
N ARG A 98 18.32 -12.49 -7.62
CA ARG A 98 18.13 -13.87 -8.02
C ARG A 98 16.79 -13.93 -8.74
N ASP A 99 16.90 -14.47 -9.94
CA ASP A 99 15.95 -14.42 -11.06
C ASP A 99 14.53 -14.87 -10.73
#